data_AF-A0A952KA62-F1
#
_entry.id   AF-A0A952KA62-F1
#
_cell.length_a   1.000
_cell.length_b   1.000
_cell.length_c   1.000
_cell.angle_alpha   90.00
_cell.angle_beta   90.00
_cell.angle_gamma   90.00
#
_symmetry.space_group_name_H-M   'P 1'
#
loop_
_entity.id
_entity.type
_entity.pdbx_description
1 polymer ?
#
loop_
_entity_poly.entity_id
_entity_poly.type
_entity_poly.pdbx_seq_one_letter_code
_entity_poly.pdbx_strand_id
1 'polypeptide(L)'
;IGIKNEKKVQNHIGGVHASAMNLLAETATGMVVGMNVRDDCIPLAKELKMAFKKRATGALRAVATLSEEQRAAMQASDKGEVNVPVVVTDEAGVNPVECEFVWAWISAGPRKS
;
A
#
# COMPACT_ATOMS: atom_id res chain seq x y z
N ILE A 1 8.17 1.21 4.65
CA ILE A 1 7.69 1.73 5.96
C ILE A 1 7.48 0.58 6.94
N GLY A 2 7.29 0.82 8.24
CA GLY A 2 7.14 -0.26 9.23
C GLY A 2 6.27 0.11 10.42
N ILE A 3 5.76 -0.91 11.11
CA ILE A 3 4.94 -0.80 12.32
C ILE A 3 5.50 -1.74 13.39
N LYS A 4 5.66 -1.24 14.61
CA LYS A 4 6.11 -2.05 15.74
C LYS A 4 4.94 -2.87 16.30
N ASN A 5 5.22 -4.05 16.83
CA ASN A 5 4.22 -4.83 17.55
C ASN A 5 4.08 -4.32 18.99
N GLU A 6 3.09 -3.46 19.23
CA GLU A 6 2.83 -2.84 20.53
C GLU A 6 1.33 -2.85 20.86
N LYS A 7 0.97 -2.78 22.15
CA LYS A 7 -0.40 -3.01 22.64
C LYS A 7 -1.49 -2.25 21.88
N LYS A 8 -1.20 -1.03 21.43
CA LYS A 8 -2.16 -0.16 20.72
C LYS A 8 -2.58 -0.68 19.34
N VAL A 9 -1.74 -1.52 18.73
CA VAL A 9 -1.95 -2.05 17.36
C VAL A 9 -2.01 -3.57 17.35
N GLN A 10 -2.12 -4.20 18.51
CA GLN A 10 -2.24 -5.64 18.66
C GLN A 10 -3.68 -6.11 18.47
N ASN A 11 -3.82 -7.32 17.92
CA ASN A 11 -5.06 -8.09 17.98
C ASN A 11 -5.16 -8.87 19.31
N HIS A 12 -6.28 -9.57 19.48
CA HIS A 12 -6.58 -10.40 20.65
C HIS A 12 -5.62 -11.57 20.89
N ILE A 13 -4.71 -11.88 19.96
CA ILE A 13 -3.66 -12.91 20.09
C ILE A 13 -2.25 -12.32 20.15
N GLY A 14 -2.11 -11.00 20.40
CA GLY A 14 -0.82 -10.34 20.62
C GLY A 14 0.05 -10.13 19.37
N GLY A 15 -0.47 -10.40 18.17
CA GLY A 15 0.17 -10.02 16.91
C GLY A 15 -0.35 -8.68 16.39
N VAL A 16 0.28 -8.10 15.37
CA VAL A 16 -0.22 -6.88 14.73
C VAL A 16 -1.65 -7.12 14.20
N HIS A 17 -2.55 -6.17 14.42
CA HIS A 17 -3.94 -6.26 14.00
C HIS A 17 -4.08 -6.33 12.48
N ALA A 18 -5.01 -7.13 11.96
CA ALA A 18 -5.25 -7.27 10.52
C ALA A 18 -5.45 -5.92 9.82
N SER A 19 -6.28 -5.03 10.39
CA SER A 19 -6.46 -3.66 9.88
C SER A 19 -5.18 -2.81 9.94
N ALA A 20 -4.29 -3.03 10.91
CA ALA A 20 -3.02 -2.33 11.00
C ALA A 20 -2.01 -2.86 9.95
N MET A 21 -2.02 -4.17 9.66
CA MET A 21 -1.29 -4.73 8.52
C MET A 21 -1.80 -4.13 7.21
N ASN A 22 -3.12 -4.02 7.08
CA ASN A 22 -3.76 -3.44 5.92
C ASN A 22 -3.35 -1.98 5.72
N LEU A 23 -3.45 -1.17 6.77
CA LEU A 23 -3.01 0.22 6.77
C LEU A 23 -1.53 0.34 6.38
N LEU A 24 -0.67 -0.52 6.94
CA LEU A 24 0.76 -0.52 6.60
C LEU A 24 0.99 -0.77 5.10
N ALA A 25 0.31 -1.74 4.51
CA ALA A 25 0.47 -2.06 3.10
C ALA A 25 -0.16 -0.98 2.20
N GLU A 26 -1.34 -0.49 2.56
CA GLU A 26 -2.04 0.60 1.87
C GLU A 26 -1.18 1.87 1.85
N THR A 27 -0.66 2.28 3.00
CA THR A 27 0.18 3.48 3.09
C THR A 27 1.47 3.33 2.29
N ALA A 28 2.07 2.14 2.24
CA ALA A 28 3.27 1.91 1.43
C ALA A 28 2.98 2.08 -0.07
N THR A 29 1.87 1.51 -0.53
CA THR A 29 1.46 1.61 -1.96
C THR A 29 0.99 3.01 -2.31
N GLY A 30 0.22 3.67 -1.44
CA GLY A 30 -0.22 5.05 -1.62
C GLY A 30 0.94 6.05 -1.67
N MET A 31 1.99 5.86 -0.85
CA MET A 31 3.19 6.69 -0.91
C MET A 31 3.90 6.57 -2.27
N VAL A 32 4.17 5.34 -2.75
CA VAL A 32 4.87 5.18 -4.03
C VAL A 32 4.02 5.67 -5.20
N VAL A 33 2.69 5.51 -5.14
CA VAL A 33 1.76 6.05 -6.13
C VAL A 33 1.78 7.58 -6.10
N GLY A 34 1.58 8.19 -4.94
CA GLY A 34 1.57 9.64 -4.79
C GLY A 34 2.88 10.32 -5.19
N MET A 35 4.02 9.64 -5.04
CA MET A 35 5.32 10.13 -5.51
C MET A 35 5.51 10.05 -7.03
N ASN A 36 4.68 9.30 -7.76
CA ASN A 36 4.83 9.07 -9.21
C ASN A 36 3.61 9.51 -10.04
N VAL A 37 2.47 9.83 -9.42
CA VAL A 37 1.35 10.52 -10.09
C VAL A 37 1.74 11.99 -10.30
N ARG A 38 1.29 12.59 -11.41
CA ARG A 38 1.47 14.02 -11.69
C ARG A 38 0.76 14.90 -10.66
N ASP A 39 1.30 16.09 -10.39
CA ASP A 39 0.73 17.05 -9.42
C ASP A 39 -0.69 17.53 -9.77
N ASP A 40 -1.09 17.44 -11.04
CA ASP A 40 -2.42 17.80 -11.51
C ASP A 40 -3.41 16.61 -11.53
N CYS A 41 -3.04 15.48 -10.91
CA CYS A 41 -3.85 14.28 -10.80
C CYS A 41 -4.06 13.87 -9.33
N ILE A 42 -5.17 13.20 -9.05
CA ILE A 42 -5.55 12.72 -7.71
C ILE A 42 -5.47 11.20 -7.70
N PRO A 43 -4.59 10.58 -6.88
CA PRO A 43 -4.58 9.14 -6.69
C PRO A 43 -5.74 8.70 -5.79
N LEU A 44 -6.37 7.58 -6.14
CA LEU A 44 -7.51 7.00 -5.45
C LEU A 44 -7.28 5.48 -5.30
N ALA A 45 -7.36 4.97 -4.08
CA ALA A 45 -7.38 3.53 -3.86
C ALA A 45 -8.70 2.96 -4.41
N LYS A 46 -8.61 2.10 -5.43
CA LYS A 46 -9.79 1.52 -6.11
C LYS A 46 -10.15 0.16 -5.54
N GLU A 47 -9.16 -0.70 -5.34
CA GLU A 47 -9.36 -2.04 -4.80
C GLU A 47 -8.21 -2.43 -3.89
N LEU A 48 -8.55 -3.17 -2.84
CA LEU A 48 -7.62 -3.76 -1.91
C LEU A 48 -8.03 -5.20 -1.65
N LYS A 49 -7.07 -6.12 -1.76
CA LYS A 49 -7.21 -7.49 -1.26
C LYS A 49 -6.04 -7.84 -0.36
N MET A 50 -6.34 -8.53 0.73
CA MET A 50 -5.33 -9.02 1.66
C MET A 50 -5.68 -10.46 2.06
N ALA A 51 -4.77 -11.39 1.78
CA ALA A 51 -4.88 -12.80 2.15
C ALA A 51 -3.89 -13.13 3.26
N PHE A 52 -4.39 -13.49 4.44
CA PHE A 52 -3.58 -13.87 5.59
C PHE A 52 -3.14 -15.32 5.49
N LYS A 53 -1.84 -15.56 5.24
CA LYS A 53 -1.28 -16.89 5.01
C LYS A 53 -0.67 -17.50 6.26
N LYS A 54 -0.04 -16.66 7.10
CA LYS A 54 0.67 -17.08 8.31
C LYS A 54 0.47 -16.07 9.42
N ARG A 55 0.66 -16.51 10.66
CA ARG A 55 0.68 -15.62 11.82
C ARG A 55 1.99 -14.81 11.78
N ALA A 56 1.86 -13.48 11.79
CA ALA A 56 3.00 -12.58 11.86
C ALA A 56 3.68 -12.63 13.24
N THR A 57 5.01 -12.51 13.24
CA THR A 57 5.83 -12.42 14.47
C THR A 57 6.53 -11.07 14.56
N GLY A 58 6.36 -10.38 15.69
CA GLY A 58 7.06 -9.12 15.93
C GLY A 58 6.57 -7.97 15.03
N ALA A 59 7.44 -6.98 14.81
CA ALA A 59 7.17 -5.86 13.93
C ALA A 59 6.97 -6.29 12.47
N LEU A 60 6.28 -5.45 11.69
CA LEU A 60 6.11 -5.64 10.25
C LEU A 60 6.75 -4.50 9.47
N ARG A 61 7.29 -4.84 8.29
CA ARG A 61 7.80 -3.91 7.30
C ARG A 61 7.10 -4.13 5.97
N ALA A 62 6.60 -3.04 5.37
CA ALA A 62 6.07 -3.07 4.02
C ALA A 62 7.00 -2.33 3.04
N VAL A 63 7.19 -2.95 1.88
CA VAL A 63 7.94 -2.40 0.73
C VAL A 63 7.06 -2.51 -0.50
N ALA A 64 6.66 -1.36 -1.04
CA ALA A 64 5.93 -1.25 -2.30
C ALA A 64 6.87 -0.70 -3.38
N THR A 65 6.72 -1.20 -4.60
CA THR A 65 7.57 -0.80 -5.74
C THR A 65 6.75 -0.61 -6.99
N LEU A 66 7.19 0.28 -7.87
CA LEU A 66 6.66 0.43 -9.22
C LEU A 66 7.74 0.06 -10.24
N SER A 67 7.34 -0.58 -11.33
CA SER A 67 8.22 -0.77 -12.49
C SER A 67 8.45 0.55 -13.22
N GLU A 68 9.47 0.59 -14.09
CA GLU A 68 9.76 1.78 -14.89
C GLU A 68 8.60 2.12 -15.84
N GLU A 69 7.97 1.11 -16.42
CA GLU A 69 6.81 1.25 -17.30
C GLU A 69 5.60 1.81 -16.55
N GLN A 70 5.36 1.34 -15.32
CA GLN A 70 4.29 1.87 -14.46
C GLN A 70 4.53 3.35 -14.15
N ARG A 71 5.77 3.73 -13.80
CA ARG A 71 6.13 5.13 -13.54
C ARG A 71 5.96 6.00 -14.78
N ALA A 72 6.40 5.53 -15.95
CA ALA A 72 6.24 6.24 -17.21
C ALA A 72 4.76 6.44 -17.57
N ALA A 73 3.93 5.42 -17.38
CA ALA A 73 2.48 5.51 -17.64
C ALA A 73 1.79 6.55 -16.74
N MET A 74 2.18 6.61 -15.46
CA MET A 74 1.63 7.59 -14.51
C MET A 74 2.02 9.04 -14.84
N GLN A 75 3.17 9.24 -15.47
CA GLN A 75 3.63 10.56 -15.94
C GLN A 75 3.05 10.94 -17.31
N ALA A 76 2.76 9.96 -18.18
CA ALA A 76 2.27 10.20 -19.53
C ALA A 76 0.75 10.40 -19.61
N SER A 77 -0.02 9.97 -18.60
CA SER A 77 -1.49 9.97 -18.64
C SER A 77 -2.12 10.79 -17.53
N ASP A 78 -3.22 11.47 -17.85
CA ASP A 78 -4.08 12.20 -16.90
C ASP A 78 -5.09 11.29 -16.19
N LYS A 79 -5.21 10.03 -16.63
CA LYS A 79 -6.02 9.00 -15.98
C LYS A 79 -5.44 7.61 -16.19
N GLY A 80 -5.62 6.73 -15.22
CA GLY A 80 -5.20 5.35 -15.37
C GLY A 80 -5.40 4.54 -14.11
N GLU A 81 -5.02 3.28 -14.22
CA GLU A 81 -5.05 2.31 -13.12
C GLU A 81 -3.76 1.51 -13.10
N VAL A 82 -3.28 1.18 -11.90
CA VAL A 82 -2.06 0.42 -11.68
C VAL A 82 -2.23 -0.52 -10.50
N ASN A 83 -1.83 -1.77 -10.66
CA ASN A 83 -1.65 -2.70 -9.55
C ASN A 83 -0.25 -2.52 -8.96
N VAL A 84 -0.19 -2.20 -7.66
CA VAL A 84 1.06 -1.91 -6.96
C VAL A 84 1.45 -3.11 -6.10
N PRO A 85 2.52 -3.84 -6.47
CA PRO A 85 3.01 -4.92 -5.63
C PRO A 85 3.54 -4.37 -4.31
N VAL A 86 3.20 -5.07 -3.22
CA VAL A 86 3.73 -4.78 -1.88
C VAL A 86 4.12 -6.09 -1.19
N VAL A 87 5.33 -6.10 -0.65
CA VAL A 87 5.84 -7.19 0.17
C VAL A 87 5.81 -6.75 1.61
N VAL A 88 5.12 -7.51 2.46
CA VAL A 88 5.10 -7.32 3.91
C VAL A 88 5.94 -8.42 4.54
N THR A 89 6.96 -8.06 5.31
CA THR A 89 7.81 -9.02 6.02
C THR A 89 7.74 -8.79 7.52
N ASP A 90 7.74 -9.88 8.28
CA ASP A 90 7.83 -9.84 9.74
C ASP A 90 9.30 -9.91 10.23
N GLU A 91 9.52 -9.88 11.55
CA GLU A 91 10.88 -9.93 12.13
C GLU A 91 11.59 -11.26 11.89
N ALA A 92 10.86 -12.33 11.57
CA ALA A 92 11.42 -13.61 11.18
C ALA A 92 11.72 -13.69 9.66
N GLY A 93 11.51 -12.61 8.92
CA GLY A 93 11.70 -12.56 7.46
C GLY A 93 10.60 -13.28 6.68
N VAL A 94 9.50 -13.65 7.34
CA VAL A 94 8.38 -14.34 6.71
C VAL A 94 7.45 -13.30 6.09
N ASN A 95 6.87 -13.61 4.93
CA ASN A 95 5.74 -12.86 4.40
C ASN A 95 4.41 -13.46 4.92
N PRO A 96 3.74 -12.84 5.92
CA PRO A 96 2.51 -13.39 6.49
C PRO A 96 1.26 -13.07 5.65
N VAL A 97 1.31 -12.09 4.74
CA VAL A 97 0.16 -11.59 4.00
C VAL A 97 0.47 -11.40 2.52
N GLU A 98 -0.38 -11.93 1.65
CA GLU A 98 -0.38 -11.56 0.24
C GLU A 98 -1.32 -10.39 0.03
N CYS A 99 -0.91 -9.39 -0.75
CA CYS A 99 -1.70 -8.20 -0.97
C CYS A 99 -1.80 -7.85 -2.46
N GLU A 100 -2.95 -7.35 -2.85
CA GLU A 100 -3.21 -6.74 -4.16
C GLU A 100 -3.79 -5.35 -3.93
N PHE A 101 -3.19 -4.33 -4.53
CA PHE A 101 -3.60 -2.94 -4.38
C PHE A 101 -3.73 -2.30 -5.74
N VAL A 102 -4.98 -2.00 -6.14
CA VAL A 102 -5.26 -1.28 -7.37
C VAL A 102 -5.47 0.17 -7.05
N TRP A 103 -4.62 1.02 -7.61
CA TRP A 103 -4.72 2.46 -7.53
C TRP A 103 -5.17 3.02 -8.87
N ALA A 104 -6.10 3.97 -8.82
CA ALA A 104 -6.50 4.78 -9.96
C ALA A 104 -5.95 6.20 -9.79
N TRP A 105 -5.79 6.92 -10.89
CA TRP A 105 -5.64 8.37 -10.86
C TRP A 105 -6.51 9.01 -11.92
N ILE A 106 -6.93 10.24 -11.64
CA ILE A 106 -7.69 11.09 -12.54
C ILE A 106 -7.18 12.52 -12.43
N SER A 107 -7.33 13.32 -13.49
CA SER A 107 -7.06 14.75 -13.45
C SER A 107 -7.85 15.41 -12.32
N ALA A 108 -7.18 16.24 -11.54
CA ALA A 108 -7.81 17.09 -10.55
C ALA A 108 -8.71 18.09 -11.31
N GLY A 109 -10.02 17.84 -11.31
CA GLY A 109 -10.98 18.78 -11.87
C GLY A 109 -10.82 20.18 -11.24
N PRO A 110 -11.37 21.23 -11.87
CA PRO A 110 -11.26 22.59 -11.34
C PRO A 110 -11.73 22.60 -9.89
N ARG A 111 -10.84 23.06 -8.99
CA ARG A 111 -11.14 23.18 -7.56
C ARG A 111 -12.37 24.09 -7.44
N LYS A 112 -13.52 23.54 -7.05
CA LYS A 112 -14.69 24.36 -6.72
C LYS A 112 -14.32 25.18 -5.49
N SER A 113 -14.02 26.45 -5.72
CA SER A 113 -13.88 27.47 -4.67
C SER A 113 -15.24 27.76 -4.03
#